data_AF-A0A8T3RTG4-F1
#
_entry.id   AF-A0A8T3RTG4-F1
#
_cell.length_a   1.000
_cell.length_b   1.000
_cell.length_c   1.000
_cell.angle_alpha   90.00
_cell.angle_beta   90.00
_cell.angle_gamma   90.00
#
_symmetry.space_group_name_H-M   'P 1'
#
loop_
_entity.id
_entity.type
_entity.pdbx_description
1 polymer ?
#
loop_
_entity_poly.entity_id
_entity_poly.type
_entity_poly.pdbx_seq_one_letter_code
_entity_poly.pdbx_strand_id
1 'polypeptide(L)'
;AVLDETRIYYGSDEEQAMMRMKVAATDKMHEAASVESRARRAAFNASAAGEANLLGTNELVDDVASGRVDLDAIEEEALPPSLQVLAPEARKEIISESARKREELQRQIRDISQERDAYVAKNLADAGGTRDSLDQKIYEAVKEQAEAFGLAYADGPKH
;
A
#
# COMPACT_ATOMS: atom_id res chain seq x y z
N ALA A 1 -0.61 -0.01 10.59
CA ALA A 1 -1.68 -0.99 10.27
C ALA A 1 -1.07 -2.40 10.20
N VAL A 2 -1.84 -3.48 10.36
CA VAL A 2 -1.27 -4.86 10.39
C VAL A 2 -0.44 -5.20 9.15
N LEU A 3 -0.80 -4.69 7.96
CA LEU A 3 0.00 -4.84 6.73
C LEU A 3 1.39 -4.20 6.85
N ASP A 4 1.48 -3.05 7.51
CA ASP A 4 2.72 -2.29 7.70
C ASP A 4 3.73 -3.03 8.61
N GLU A 5 3.25 -3.93 9.47
CA GLU A 5 4.08 -4.73 10.39
C GLU A 5 4.84 -5.85 9.67
N THR A 6 4.50 -6.15 8.42
CA THR A 6 5.18 -7.18 7.62
C THR A 6 6.52 -6.70 7.06
N ARG A 7 6.87 -5.43 7.24
CA ARG A 7 8.04 -4.80 6.62
C ARG A 7 9.28 -4.98 7.47
N ILE A 8 10.38 -5.34 6.84
CA ILE A 8 11.69 -5.47 7.47
C ILE A 8 12.67 -4.67 6.62
N TYR A 9 13.39 -3.73 7.24
CA TYR A 9 14.33 -2.86 6.54
C TYR A 9 15.76 -3.31 6.76
N TYR A 10 16.58 -3.22 5.72
CA TYR A 10 18.00 -3.54 5.73
C TYR A 10 18.83 -2.38 5.15
N GLY A 11 20.15 -2.49 5.20
CA GLY A 11 21.11 -1.46 4.82
C GLY A 11 21.85 -0.90 6.02
N SER A 12 22.48 0.26 5.85
CA SER A 12 23.20 0.94 6.91
C SER A 12 22.31 1.31 8.10
N ASP A 13 22.92 1.50 9.28
CA ASP A 13 22.20 1.95 10.47
C ASP A 13 21.40 3.23 10.24
N GLU A 14 21.92 4.14 9.41
CA GLU A 14 21.26 5.40 9.05
C GLU A 14 20.02 5.16 8.19
N GLU A 15 20.11 4.30 7.17
CA GLU A 15 18.97 3.93 6.31
C GLU A 15 17.87 3.22 7.12
N GLN A 16 18.26 2.27 7.97
CA GLN A 16 17.31 1.58 8.84
C GLN A 16 16.68 2.55 9.84
N ALA A 17 17.44 3.49 10.40
CA ALA A 17 16.91 4.52 11.31
C ALA A 17 15.93 5.44 10.60
N MET A 18 16.24 5.86 9.37
CA MET A 18 15.36 6.68 8.55
C MET A 18 14.02 5.97 8.29
N MET A 19 14.06 4.68 7.93
CA MET A 19 12.84 3.91 7.70
C MET A 19 12.04 3.72 8.99
N ARG A 20 12.69 3.43 10.13
CA ARG A 20 12.01 3.40 11.44
C ARG A 20 11.32 4.72 11.77
N MET A 21 11.96 5.86 11.50
CA MET A 21 11.35 7.18 11.72
C MET A 21 10.12 7.41 10.82
N LYS A 22 10.19 7.04 9.53
CA LYS A 22 9.05 7.13 8.60
C LYS A 22 7.88 6.25 9.04
N VAL A 23 8.17 5.04 9.49
CA VAL A 23 7.17 4.09 10.03
C VAL A 23 6.49 4.70 11.26
N ALA A 24 7.27 5.15 12.25
CA ALA A 24 6.73 5.75 13.47
C ALA A 24 5.89 7.01 13.20
N ALA A 25 6.32 7.86 12.27
CA ALA A 25 5.52 9.02 11.85
C ALA A 25 4.19 8.60 11.22
N THR A 26 4.21 7.56 10.36
CA THR A 26 3.01 7.02 9.73
C THR A 26 2.06 6.37 10.73
N ASP A 27 2.59 5.65 11.72
CA ASP A 27 1.80 5.01 12.76
C ASP A 27 1.08 6.04 13.63
N LYS A 28 1.77 7.14 14.00
CA LYS A 28 1.14 8.26 14.71
C LYS A 28 -0.01 8.88 13.91
N MET A 29 0.16 9.05 12.59
CA MET A 29 -0.93 9.56 11.74
C MET A 29 -2.07 8.54 11.61
N HIS A 30 -1.74 7.25 11.55
CA HIS A 30 -2.70 6.17 11.49
C HIS A 30 -3.59 6.15 12.73
N GLU A 31 -3.02 6.29 13.92
CA GLU A 31 -3.75 6.34 15.20
C GLU A 31 -4.75 7.49 15.30
N ALA A 32 -4.43 8.65 14.72
CA ALA A 32 -5.35 9.80 14.70
C ALA A 32 -6.36 9.77 13.53
N ALA A 33 -6.18 8.90 12.53
CA ALA A 33 -7.01 8.86 11.34
C ALA A 33 -8.38 8.19 11.58
N SER A 34 -9.40 8.64 10.83
CA SER A 34 -10.72 8.00 10.82
C SER A 34 -10.67 6.59 10.25
N VAL A 35 -11.68 5.77 10.57
CA VAL A 35 -11.78 4.39 10.07
C VAL A 35 -11.78 4.34 8.54
N GLU A 36 -12.48 5.27 7.90
CA GLU A 36 -12.58 5.38 6.44
C GLU A 36 -11.22 5.73 5.83
N SER A 37 -10.49 6.66 6.44
CA SER A 37 -9.14 7.05 6.01
C SER A 37 -8.17 5.88 6.13
N ARG A 38 -8.23 5.14 7.24
CA ARG A 38 -7.42 3.93 7.44
C ARG A 38 -7.73 2.86 6.39
N ALA A 39 -9.01 2.63 6.08
CA ALA A 39 -9.44 1.67 5.06
C ALA A 39 -8.97 2.07 3.66
N ARG A 40 -9.08 3.36 3.29
CA ARG A 40 -8.57 3.88 2.00
C ARG A 40 -7.06 3.71 1.89
N ARG A 41 -6.30 4.03 2.95
CA ARG A 41 -4.84 3.82 2.96
C ARG A 41 -4.49 2.35 2.79
N ALA A 42 -5.19 1.45 3.49
CA ALA A 42 -4.96 0.02 3.36
C ALA A 42 -5.17 -0.44 1.91
N ALA A 43 -6.29 -0.05 1.29
CA ALA A 43 -6.61 -0.35 -0.10
C ALA A 43 -5.52 0.19 -1.07
N PHE A 44 -5.07 1.43 -0.86
CA PHE A 44 -4.00 2.02 -1.66
C PHE A 44 -2.69 1.24 -1.54
N ASN A 45 -2.24 0.96 -0.31
CA ASN A 45 -0.99 0.22 -0.06
C ASN A 45 -1.03 -1.23 -0.57
N ALA A 46 -2.21 -1.83 -0.69
CA ALA A 46 -2.37 -3.18 -1.25
C ALA A 46 -2.49 -3.18 -2.79
N SER A 47 -2.49 -2.00 -3.42
CA SER A 47 -2.53 -1.84 -4.87
C SER A 47 -1.13 -1.65 -5.47
N ALA A 48 -0.96 -1.96 -6.75
CA ALA A 48 0.30 -1.73 -7.46
C ALA A 48 0.74 -0.25 -7.41
N ALA A 49 -0.20 0.70 -7.47
CA ALA A 49 0.12 2.13 -7.41
C ALA A 49 0.62 2.58 -6.02
N GLY A 50 0.26 1.86 -4.96
CA GLY A 50 0.68 2.16 -3.59
C GLY A 50 1.83 1.30 -3.07
N GLU A 51 2.38 0.41 -3.89
CA GLU A 51 3.47 -0.49 -3.50
C GLU A 51 4.69 0.29 -2.99
N ALA A 52 5.15 1.29 -3.74
CA ALA A 52 6.25 2.16 -3.31
C ALA A 52 5.96 2.90 -1.99
N ASN A 53 4.68 3.24 -1.73
CA ASN A 53 4.27 3.87 -0.47
C ASN A 53 4.24 2.89 0.70
N LEU A 54 3.91 1.62 0.44
CA LEU A 54 3.96 0.56 1.44
C LEU A 54 5.41 0.23 1.81
N LEU A 55 6.22 -0.10 0.81
CA LEU A 55 7.55 -0.68 0.97
C LEU A 55 8.59 0.36 1.37
N GLY A 56 8.56 1.56 0.81
CA GLY A 56 9.64 2.52 0.99
C GLY A 56 10.93 2.06 0.32
N THR A 57 12.07 2.18 1.02
CA THR A 57 13.40 1.86 0.49
C THR A 57 14.04 0.75 1.30
N ASN A 58 14.76 -0.16 0.63
CA ASN A 58 15.48 -1.30 1.21
C ASN A 58 14.55 -2.17 2.09
N GLU A 59 13.44 -2.62 1.51
CA GLU A 59 12.47 -3.49 2.19
C GLU A 59 12.82 -4.95 1.90
N LEU A 60 13.44 -5.59 2.87
CA LEU A 60 14.09 -6.89 2.75
C LEU A 60 13.15 -8.00 2.29
N VAL A 61 11.90 -8.02 2.78
CA VAL A 61 10.97 -9.11 2.46
C VAL A 61 10.58 -9.08 0.99
N ASP A 62 10.27 -7.91 0.45
CA ASP A 62 9.94 -7.73 -0.96
C ASP A 62 11.16 -7.93 -1.86
N ASP A 63 12.31 -7.37 -1.47
CA ASP A 63 13.53 -7.48 -2.25
C ASP A 63 14.01 -8.94 -2.37
N VAL A 64 13.84 -9.75 -1.32
CA VAL A 64 14.11 -11.19 -1.37
C VAL A 64 13.03 -11.95 -2.15
N ALA A 65 11.75 -11.68 -1.90
CA ALA A 65 10.64 -12.38 -2.57
C ALA A 65 10.59 -12.11 -4.09
N SER A 66 10.97 -10.90 -4.52
CA SER A 66 11.07 -10.50 -5.92
C SER A 66 12.36 -10.98 -6.60
N GLY A 67 13.32 -11.51 -5.82
CA GLY A 67 14.63 -11.90 -6.31
C GLY A 67 15.54 -10.72 -6.67
N ARG A 68 15.21 -9.50 -6.22
CA ARG A 68 16.08 -8.32 -6.37
C ARG A 68 17.37 -8.48 -5.56
N VAL A 69 17.27 -9.17 -4.42
CA VAL A 69 18.37 -9.41 -3.50
C VAL A 69 18.39 -10.86 -3.07
N ASP A 70 19.57 -11.45 -3.06
CA ASP A 70 19.81 -12.74 -2.41
C ASP A 70 20.12 -12.50 -0.93
N LEU A 71 19.30 -13.07 -0.03
CA LEU A 71 19.48 -12.92 1.42
C LEU A 71 20.85 -13.40 1.89
N ASP A 72 21.40 -14.44 1.24
CA ASP A 72 22.71 -15.01 1.60
C ASP A 72 23.88 -14.11 1.14
N ALA A 73 23.62 -13.14 0.26
CA ALA A 73 24.61 -12.17 -0.22
C ALA A 73 24.58 -10.84 0.54
N ILE A 74 23.68 -10.67 1.51
CA ILE A 74 23.62 -9.46 2.34
C ILE A 74 24.60 -9.61 3.50
N GLU A 75 25.49 -8.63 3.66
CA GLU A 75 26.39 -8.53 4.82
C GLU A 75 25.59 -8.54 6.12
N GLU A 76 26.08 -9.26 7.12
CA GLU A 76 25.37 -9.44 8.38
C GLU A 76 25.08 -8.10 9.07
N GLU A 77 26.02 -7.16 9.02
CA GLU A 77 25.88 -5.81 9.58
C GLU A 77 24.78 -4.98 8.90
N ALA A 78 24.43 -5.30 7.65
CA ALA A 78 23.36 -4.63 6.93
C ALA A 78 21.96 -5.17 7.31
N LEU A 79 21.88 -6.32 7.99
CA LEU A 79 20.61 -6.84 8.50
C LEU A 79 20.17 -6.08 9.76
N PRO A 80 18.87 -6.02 10.07
CA PRO A 80 18.43 -5.47 11.34
C PRO A 80 18.89 -6.37 12.51
N PRO A 81 19.08 -5.81 13.72
CA PRO A 81 19.61 -6.57 14.88
C PRO A 81 18.83 -7.84 15.21
N SER A 82 17.52 -7.86 14.97
CA SER A 82 16.66 -9.02 15.18
C SER A 82 17.00 -10.22 14.29
N LEU A 83 17.58 -9.97 13.11
CA LEU A 83 17.99 -11.02 12.16
C LEU A 83 19.47 -11.39 12.30
N GLN A 84 20.34 -10.46 12.71
CA GLN A 84 21.77 -10.73 12.94
C GLN A 84 21.99 -11.87 13.93
N VAL A 85 21.24 -11.90 15.03
CA VAL A 85 21.39 -12.93 16.06
C VAL A 85 20.87 -14.32 15.66
N LEU A 86 20.28 -14.47 14.47
CA LEU A 86 19.67 -15.70 14.00
C LEU A 86 20.58 -16.45 13.02
N ALA A 87 20.49 -17.77 13.02
CA ALA A 87 21.09 -18.61 12.00
C ALA A 87 20.48 -18.33 10.60
N PRO A 88 21.22 -18.54 9.50
CA PRO A 88 20.73 -18.27 8.14
C PRO A 88 19.34 -18.84 7.83
N GLU A 89 19.07 -20.07 8.27
CA GLU A 89 17.80 -20.73 7.93
C GLU A 89 16.63 -20.14 8.73
N ALA A 90 16.89 -19.68 9.96
CA ALA A 90 15.91 -18.94 10.74
C ALA A 90 15.63 -17.55 10.15
N ARG A 91 16.63 -16.89 9.54
CA ARG A 91 16.42 -15.64 8.80
C ARG A 91 15.51 -15.89 7.61
N LYS A 92 15.79 -16.92 6.80
CA LYS A 92 14.97 -17.31 5.65
C LYS A 92 13.52 -17.61 6.04
N GLU A 93 13.31 -18.33 7.13
CA GLU A 93 11.97 -18.63 7.63
C GLU A 93 11.18 -17.35 7.96
N ILE A 94 11.78 -16.42 8.73
CA ILE A 94 11.12 -15.15 9.09
C ILE A 94 10.75 -14.32 7.86
N ILE A 95 11.65 -14.24 6.87
CA ILE A 95 11.39 -13.53 5.62
C ILE A 95 10.24 -14.19 4.85
N SER A 96 10.26 -15.52 4.72
CA SER A 96 9.21 -16.31 4.04
C SER A 96 7.85 -16.15 4.73
N GLU A 97 7.81 -16.27 6.06
CA GLU A 97 6.59 -16.08 6.84
C GLU A 97 6.03 -14.66 6.69
N SER A 98 6.91 -13.64 6.70
CA SER A 98 6.51 -12.25 6.51
C SER A 98 5.94 -12.00 5.12
N ALA A 99 6.56 -12.57 4.08
CA ALA A 99 6.08 -12.50 2.70
C ALA A 99 4.69 -13.14 2.57
N ARG A 100 4.52 -14.35 3.08
CA ARG A 100 3.23 -15.07 3.06
C ARG A 100 2.14 -14.30 3.81
N LYS A 101 2.46 -13.76 4.99
CA LYS A 101 1.53 -12.94 5.79
C LYS A 101 1.13 -11.67 5.03
N ARG A 102 2.08 -11.00 4.38
CA ARG A 102 1.81 -9.80 3.58
C ARG A 102 0.88 -10.11 2.42
N GLU A 103 1.16 -11.17 1.67
CA GLU A 103 0.36 -11.56 0.51
C GLU A 103 -1.09 -11.88 0.92
N GLU A 104 -1.26 -12.59 2.03
CA GLU A 104 -2.58 -12.89 2.60
C GLU A 104 -3.34 -11.62 3.01
N LEU A 105 -2.69 -10.72 3.73
CA LEU A 105 -3.29 -9.44 4.12
C LEU A 105 -3.66 -8.60 2.90
N GLN A 106 -2.82 -8.55 1.88
CA GLN A 106 -3.10 -7.81 0.65
C GLN A 106 -4.30 -8.42 -0.10
N ARG A 107 -4.43 -9.76 -0.15
CA ARG A 107 -5.63 -10.42 -0.70
C ARG A 107 -6.88 -9.99 0.06
N GLN A 108 -6.89 -10.16 1.38
CA GLN A 108 -8.04 -9.79 2.21
C GLN A 108 -8.42 -8.31 2.08
N ILE A 109 -7.43 -7.41 2.04
CA ILE A 109 -7.67 -5.98 1.83
C ILE A 109 -8.31 -5.72 0.47
N ARG A 110 -7.84 -6.36 -0.60
CA ARG A 110 -8.43 -6.21 -1.94
C ARG A 110 -9.87 -6.69 -1.96
N ASP A 111 -10.14 -7.87 -1.41
CA ASP A 111 -11.47 -8.47 -1.41
C ASP A 111 -12.47 -7.58 -0.63
N ILE A 112 -12.13 -7.19 0.59
CA ILE A 112 -12.98 -6.31 1.41
C ILE A 112 -13.15 -4.92 0.78
N SER A 113 -12.12 -4.40 0.11
CA SER A 113 -12.22 -3.11 -0.60
C SER A 113 -13.18 -3.20 -1.77
N GLN A 114 -13.16 -4.30 -2.53
CA GLN A 114 -14.10 -4.55 -3.62
C GLN A 114 -15.53 -4.69 -3.11
N GLU A 115 -15.75 -5.41 -2.01
CA GLU A 115 -17.07 -5.54 -1.38
C GLU A 115 -17.61 -4.17 -0.93
N ARG A 116 -16.76 -3.36 -0.31
CA ARG A 116 -17.11 -1.99 0.09
C ARG A 116 -17.50 -1.14 -1.12
N ASP A 117 -16.68 -1.14 -2.17
CA ASP A 117 -16.92 -0.33 -3.35
C ASP A 117 -18.21 -0.76 -4.06
N ALA A 118 -18.48 -2.08 -4.14
CA ALA A 118 -19.74 -2.60 -4.66
C ALA A 118 -20.96 -2.19 -3.81
N TYR A 119 -20.82 -2.21 -2.48
CA TYR A 119 -21.87 -1.76 -1.57
C TYR A 119 -22.14 -0.26 -1.72
N VAL A 120 -21.11 0.58 -1.80
CA VAL A 120 -21.26 2.03 -2.01
C VAL A 120 -21.90 2.31 -3.36
N ALA A 121 -21.44 1.66 -4.43
CA ALA A 121 -22.01 1.79 -5.77
C ALA A 121 -23.51 1.44 -5.79
N LYS A 122 -23.90 0.35 -5.12
CA LYS A 122 -25.30 -0.06 -5.01
C LYS A 122 -26.14 1.00 -4.27
N ASN A 123 -25.72 1.42 -3.08
CA ASN A 123 -26.49 2.41 -2.31
C ASN A 123 -26.62 3.73 -3.05
N LEU A 124 -25.61 4.12 -3.80
CA LEU A 124 -25.64 5.33 -4.59
C LEU A 124 -26.59 5.22 -5.77
N ALA A 125 -26.63 4.07 -6.45
CA ALA A 125 -27.63 3.80 -7.48
C ALA A 125 -29.05 3.84 -6.90
N ASP A 126 -29.26 3.23 -5.73
CA ASP A 126 -30.55 3.24 -5.01
C ASP A 126 -30.96 4.66 -4.57
N ALA A 127 -29.98 5.54 -4.31
CA ALA A 127 -30.19 6.94 -3.95
C ALA A 127 -30.35 7.89 -5.16
N GLY A 128 -30.42 7.38 -6.39
CA GLY A 128 -30.63 8.18 -7.61
C GLY A 128 -29.36 8.47 -8.42
N GLY A 129 -28.23 7.87 -8.07
CA GLY A 129 -26.95 7.95 -8.79
C GLY A 129 -26.18 9.26 -8.56
N THR A 130 -25.11 9.45 -9.34
CA THR A 130 -24.21 10.62 -9.24
C THR A 130 -24.42 11.65 -10.33
N ARG A 131 -25.40 11.47 -11.21
CA ARG A 131 -25.59 12.32 -12.40
C ARG A 131 -25.66 13.81 -12.07
N ASP A 132 -26.22 14.15 -10.91
CA ASP A 132 -26.38 15.53 -10.46
C ASP A 132 -25.42 15.92 -9.33
N SER A 133 -24.39 15.10 -9.06
CA SER A 133 -23.34 15.47 -8.11
C SER A 133 -22.47 16.60 -8.68
N LEU A 134 -21.93 17.42 -7.80
CA LEU A 134 -21.00 18.50 -8.18
C LEU A 134 -19.80 17.93 -8.95
N ASP A 135 -19.20 16.85 -8.45
CA ASP A 135 -18.05 16.20 -9.07
C ASP A 135 -18.35 15.73 -10.50
N GLN A 136 -19.54 15.16 -10.73
CA GLN A 136 -19.97 14.71 -12.05
C GLN A 136 -20.18 15.90 -13.00
N LYS A 137 -20.80 16.99 -12.54
CA LYS A 137 -20.97 18.21 -13.36
C LYS A 137 -19.63 18.86 -13.70
N ILE A 138 -18.69 18.89 -12.76
CA ILE A 138 -17.33 19.40 -13.00
C ILE A 138 -16.62 18.52 -14.02
N TYR A 139 -16.67 17.20 -13.87
CA TYR A 139 -16.07 16.27 -14.83
C TYR A 139 -16.64 16.44 -16.24
N GLU A 140 -17.97 16.52 -16.39
CA GLU A 140 -18.64 16.73 -17.67
C GLU A 140 -18.18 18.05 -18.32
N ALA A 141 -18.14 19.15 -17.55
CA ALA A 141 -17.71 20.45 -18.05
C ALA A 141 -16.23 20.47 -18.47
N VAL A 142 -15.36 19.78 -17.73
CA VAL A 142 -13.92 19.67 -18.06
C VAL A 142 -13.73 18.78 -19.29
N LYS A 143 -14.45 17.66 -19.38
CA LYS A 143 -14.39 16.74 -20.51
C LYS A 143 -14.80 17.44 -21.81
N GLU A 144 -15.90 18.18 -21.81
CA GLU A 144 -16.38 18.93 -22.98
C GLU A 144 -15.36 19.98 -23.43
N GLN A 145 -14.77 20.73 -22.50
CA GLN A 145 -13.73 21.71 -22.84
C GLN A 145 -12.47 21.06 -23.40
N ALA A 146 -12.08 19.90 -22.88
CA ALA A 146 -10.86 19.21 -23.27
C ALA A 146 -10.95 18.58 -24.67
N GLU A 147 -12.14 18.15 -25.09
CA GLU A 147 -12.40 17.65 -26.44
C GLU A 147 -12.08 18.71 -27.51
N ALA A 148 -12.36 19.99 -27.22
CA ALA A 148 -11.99 21.10 -28.10
C ALA A 148 -10.47 21.26 -28.30
N PHE A 149 -9.67 20.71 -27.38
CA PHE A 149 -8.20 20.67 -27.45
C PHE A 149 -7.65 19.30 -27.87
N GLY A 150 -8.51 18.38 -28.32
CA GLY A 150 -8.11 17.05 -28.77
C GLY A 150 -7.75 16.07 -27.64
N LEU A 151 -8.16 16.36 -26.40
CA LEU A 151 -7.96 15.48 -25.25
C LEU A 151 -9.22 14.66 -24.98
N ALA A 152 -9.06 13.37 -24.68
CA ALA A 152 -10.17 12.46 -24.41
C ALA A 152 -10.04 11.83 -23.02
N TYR A 153 -11.10 11.95 -22.21
CA TYR A 153 -11.20 11.32 -20.89
C TYR A 153 -12.14 10.11 -20.95
N ALA A 154 -11.61 8.93 -20.58
CA ALA A 154 -12.32 7.66 -20.66
C ALA A 154 -13.28 7.44 -19.47
N ASP A 155 -12.82 7.75 -18.25
CA ASP A 155 -13.57 7.48 -17.02
C ASP A 155 -13.79 8.75 -16.20
N GLY A 156 -14.96 8.83 -15.55
CA GLY A 156 -15.35 9.91 -14.64
C GLY A 156 -14.98 9.65 -13.18
N PRO A 157 -15.29 10.59 -12.28
CA PRO A 157 -15.05 10.42 -10.85
C PRO A 157 -15.79 9.18 -10.33
N LYS A 158 -15.06 8.33 -9.59
CA LYS A 158 -15.67 7.27 -8.80
C LYS A 158 -16.28 7.87 -7.53
N HIS A 159 -17.30 7.19 -7.02
CA HIS A 159 -18.05 7.55 -5.83
C HIS A 159 -17.22 7.48 -4.54
#